data_AF-A0A6I3I9U1-F1
#
_entry.id   AF-A0A6I3I9U1-F1
#
_cell.length_a   1.000
_cell.length_b   1.000
_cell.length_c   1.000
_cell.angle_alpha   90.00
_cell.angle_beta   90.00
_cell.angle_gamma   90.00
#
_symmetry.space_group_name_H-M   'P 1'
#
loop_
_entity.id
_entity.type
_entity.pdbx_description
1 polymer ?
#
loop_
_entity_poly.entity_id
_entity_poly.type
_entity_poly.pdbx_seq_one_letter_code
_entity_poly.pdbx_strand_id
1 'polypeptide(L)'
;MTLYVDAPQWPAHGRHFAHLISDHSYAELHAFAAEVGLPPRSYDGDHYDVPQERHAEVVAAGARLVDGRELVRLLHTTGLRFRKRKGERPMGRYVDVVPTVAGPHHLDVVVSHQEPPEPTTTAAATFVFDRADRLLMVHSRARGGWEAPAGAREPGESPRAGAVREVREETGLVLDEALLRPIGYERITQSRPSPRWPHLPHCHVAIYAADLDVDGPSLTPYRTEVHDAVWVPLDEVRERCSPQFWWPVLDWFLQHR
;
A
#
# COMPACT_ATOMS: atom_id res chain seq x y z
N MET A 1 24.41 -4.39 -10.51
CA MET A 1 23.49 -4.10 -9.41
C MET A 1 24.31 -3.41 -8.37
N THR A 2 23.92 -2.19 -8.00
CA THR A 2 24.77 -1.32 -7.20
C THR A 2 23.90 -0.59 -6.19
N LEU A 3 24.34 -0.59 -4.93
CA LEU A 3 23.76 0.26 -3.92
C LEU A 3 24.55 1.56 -3.84
N TYR A 4 23.85 2.67 -3.64
CA TYR A 4 24.46 3.99 -3.58
C TYR A 4 24.08 4.67 -2.29
N VAL A 5 25.05 5.36 -1.68
CA VAL A 5 24.85 6.14 -0.46
C VAL A 5 25.38 7.56 -0.69
N ASP A 6 24.69 8.58 -0.19
CA ASP A 6 25.18 9.96 -0.21
C ASP A 6 25.93 10.34 1.06
N ALA A 7 26.55 11.53 1.07
CA ALA A 7 27.17 12.05 2.28
C ALA A 7 26.10 12.43 3.32
N PRO A 8 26.36 12.22 4.64
CA PRO A 8 25.39 12.51 5.68
C PRO A 8 25.21 14.02 5.87
N GLN A 9 24.26 14.59 5.15
CA GLN A 9 23.99 16.04 5.11
C GLN A 9 22.59 16.40 5.63
N TRP A 10 21.69 15.43 5.78
CA TRP A 10 20.32 15.68 6.18
C TRP A 10 20.16 15.79 7.70
N PRO A 11 19.79 16.95 8.27
CA PRO A 11 19.68 17.11 9.71
C PRO A 11 18.30 16.65 10.23
N ALA A 12 18.28 15.68 11.16
CA ALA A 12 17.07 15.28 11.88
C ALA A 12 17.41 14.71 13.27
N HIS A 13 16.52 14.87 14.25
CA HIS A 13 16.70 14.30 15.61
C HIS A 13 18.07 14.56 16.25
N GLY A 14 18.68 15.73 16.00
CA GLY A 14 19.99 16.09 16.56
C GLY A 14 21.21 15.42 15.91
N ARG A 15 21.04 14.76 14.76
CA ARG A 15 22.12 14.11 13.99
C ARG A 15 21.95 14.33 12.49
N HIS A 16 22.98 13.98 11.72
CA HIS A 16 22.91 13.97 10.26
C HIS A 16 22.66 12.56 9.73
N PHE A 17 21.98 12.49 8.60
CA PHE A 17 21.67 11.26 7.90
C PHE A 17 22.12 11.34 6.44
N ALA A 18 22.55 10.19 5.95
CA ALA A 18 22.71 9.86 4.55
C ALA A 18 21.52 9.02 4.09
N HIS A 19 21.36 8.86 2.78
CA HIS A 19 20.33 8.06 2.15
C HIS A 19 20.99 6.95 1.36
N LEU A 20 20.53 5.71 1.59
CA LEU A 20 20.99 4.52 0.88
C LEU A 20 19.89 4.05 -0.08
N ILE A 21 20.22 3.89 -1.37
CA ILE A 21 19.30 3.45 -2.42
C ILE A 21 19.83 2.23 -3.19
N SER A 22 18.93 1.61 -3.96
CA SER A 22 19.24 0.67 -5.03
C SER A 22 18.93 1.29 -6.39
N ASP A 23 19.64 0.87 -7.45
CA ASP A 23 19.27 1.13 -8.85
C ASP A 23 18.45 0.01 -9.52
N HIS A 24 18.18 -1.08 -8.80
CA HIS A 24 17.58 -2.27 -9.36
C HIS A 24 16.27 -2.69 -8.69
N SER A 25 16.26 -2.88 -7.37
CA SER A 25 15.05 -3.32 -6.65
C SER A 25 15.09 -2.98 -5.16
N TYR A 26 13.91 -2.87 -4.54
CA TYR A 26 13.84 -2.76 -3.09
C TYR A 26 14.22 -4.05 -2.37
N ALA A 27 14.07 -5.21 -3.01
CA ALA A 27 14.44 -6.50 -2.41
C ALA A 27 15.94 -6.55 -2.05
N GLU A 28 16.81 -6.13 -2.97
CA GLU A 28 18.25 -6.06 -2.67
C GLU A 28 18.59 -4.96 -1.65
N LEU A 29 17.86 -3.83 -1.69
CA LEU A 29 18.02 -2.75 -0.73
C LEU A 29 17.69 -3.22 0.70
N HIS A 30 16.58 -3.95 0.85
CA HIS A 30 16.17 -4.55 2.13
C HIS A 30 17.15 -5.63 2.59
N ALA A 31 17.62 -6.49 1.67
CA ALA A 31 18.58 -7.54 1.99
C ALA A 31 19.90 -6.95 2.51
N PHE A 32 20.43 -5.96 1.81
CA PHE A 32 21.65 -5.28 2.24
C PHE A 32 21.46 -4.50 3.54
N ALA A 33 20.34 -3.78 3.68
CA ALA A 33 20.03 -3.08 4.92
C ALA A 33 19.97 -4.05 6.12
N ALA A 34 19.39 -5.24 5.94
CA ALA A 34 19.38 -6.27 6.97
C ALA A 34 20.79 -6.83 7.27
N GLU A 35 21.61 -7.05 6.23
CA GLU A 35 23.00 -7.50 6.36
C GLU A 35 23.84 -6.52 7.18
N VAL A 36 23.72 -5.23 6.90
CA VAL A 36 24.38 -4.19 7.70
C VAL A 36 23.60 -3.85 8.97
N GLY A 37 22.49 -4.51 9.31
CA GLY A 37 21.72 -4.26 10.53
C GLY A 37 21.09 -2.87 10.63
N LEU A 38 20.76 -2.23 9.51
CA LEU A 38 19.90 -1.04 9.49
C LEU A 38 18.47 -1.44 9.92
N PRO A 39 17.84 -0.70 10.84
CA PRO A 39 16.55 -1.09 11.36
C PRO A 39 15.46 -0.89 10.27
N PRO A 40 14.48 -1.80 10.12
CA PRO A 40 13.42 -1.67 9.10
C PRO A 40 12.68 -0.34 9.12
N ARG A 41 12.55 0.28 10.31
CA ARG A 41 11.92 1.60 10.49
C ARG A 41 12.65 2.77 9.85
N SER A 42 13.90 2.60 9.40
CA SER A 42 14.64 3.65 8.68
C SER A 42 14.45 3.57 7.16
N TYR A 43 13.68 2.61 6.65
CA TYR A 43 13.21 2.63 5.27
C TYR A 43 12.11 3.68 5.09
N ASP A 44 12.26 4.53 4.08
CA ASP A 44 11.32 5.61 3.75
C ASP A 44 10.75 5.51 2.32
N GLY A 45 10.53 4.28 1.85
CA GLY A 45 9.81 3.97 0.60
C GLY A 45 10.65 3.79 -0.64
N ASP A 46 11.82 4.42 -0.72
CA ASP A 46 12.79 4.15 -1.79
C ASP A 46 14.25 4.23 -1.35
N HIS A 47 14.49 4.57 -0.09
CA HIS A 47 15.80 4.63 0.51
C HIS A 47 15.74 4.23 1.98
N TYR A 48 16.90 3.92 2.54
CA TYR A 48 17.11 3.87 3.98
C TYR A 48 17.80 5.13 4.47
N ASP A 49 17.30 5.72 5.55
CA ASP A 49 18.01 6.72 6.34
C ASP A 49 19.16 6.05 7.10
N VAL A 50 20.38 6.43 6.75
CA VAL A 50 21.62 5.95 7.37
C VAL A 50 22.14 7.03 8.30
N PRO A 51 22.17 6.81 9.63
CA PRO A 51 22.70 7.81 10.54
C PRO A 51 24.22 7.97 10.34
N GLN A 52 24.73 9.19 10.51
CA GLN A 52 26.12 9.57 10.22
C GLN A 52 27.15 8.60 10.82
N GLU A 53 26.93 8.13 12.05
CA GLU A 53 27.80 7.19 12.75
C GLU A 53 27.94 5.82 12.06
N ARG A 54 26.96 5.43 11.24
CA ARG A 54 26.94 4.15 10.50
C ARG A 54 27.32 4.28 9.02
N HIS A 55 27.52 5.50 8.53
CA HIS A 55 27.81 5.75 7.11
C HIS A 55 29.07 5.01 6.63
N ALA A 56 30.14 5.01 7.44
CA ALA A 56 31.38 4.32 7.07
C ALA A 56 31.21 2.80 6.95
N GLU A 57 30.35 2.19 7.78
CA GLU A 57 30.04 0.76 7.73
C GLU A 57 29.29 0.40 6.44
N VAL A 58 28.33 1.24 6.03
CA VAL A 58 27.56 1.06 4.80
C VAL A 58 28.45 1.15 3.56
N VAL A 59 29.39 2.10 3.53
CA VAL A 59 30.38 2.20 2.44
C VAL A 59 31.33 0.99 2.45
N ALA A 60 31.82 0.58 3.62
CA ALA A 60 32.71 -0.57 3.75
C ALA A 60 32.04 -1.90 3.33
N ALA A 61 30.72 -2.02 3.53
CA ALA A 61 29.92 -3.16 3.08
C ALA A 61 29.67 -3.18 1.55
N GLY A 62 30.06 -2.13 0.83
CA GLY A 62 30.04 -2.11 -0.64
C GLY A 62 29.09 -1.10 -1.28
N ALA A 63 28.41 -0.25 -0.50
CA ALA A 63 27.63 0.84 -1.07
C ALA A 63 28.55 1.90 -1.70
N ARG A 64 28.28 2.28 -2.95
CA ARG A 64 29.05 3.29 -3.66
C ARG A 64 28.66 4.69 -3.20
N LEU A 65 29.64 5.45 -2.70
CA LEU A 65 29.44 6.86 -2.38
C LEU A 65 29.14 7.67 -3.65
N VAL A 66 28.07 8.46 -3.61
CA VAL A 66 27.67 9.40 -4.67
C VAL A 66 27.25 10.73 -4.04
N ASP A 67 27.08 11.77 -4.85
CA ASP A 67 26.41 12.98 -4.35
C ASP A 67 24.88 12.83 -4.37
N GLY A 68 24.18 13.65 -3.58
CA GLY A 68 22.72 13.58 -3.48
C GLY A 68 21.99 13.88 -4.80
N ARG A 69 22.59 14.62 -5.73
CA ARG A 69 21.97 14.91 -7.04
C ARG A 69 22.03 13.68 -7.94
N GLU A 70 23.15 12.96 -7.92
CA GLU A 70 23.32 11.69 -8.63
C GLU A 70 22.37 10.64 -8.04
N LEU A 71 22.25 10.57 -6.71
CA LEU A 71 21.31 9.67 -6.03
C LEU A 71 19.86 9.90 -6.47
N VAL A 72 19.40 11.15 -6.44
CA VAL A 72 18.04 11.51 -6.91
C VAL A 72 17.87 11.21 -8.41
N ARG A 73 18.90 11.47 -9.23
CA ARG A 73 18.87 11.12 -10.66
C ARG A 73 18.69 9.61 -10.85
N LEU A 74 19.45 8.78 -10.13
CA LEU A 74 19.36 7.32 -10.19
C LEU A 74 17.96 6.81 -9.84
N LEU A 75 17.36 7.30 -8.74
CA LEU A 75 15.98 6.97 -8.37
C LEU A 75 14.97 7.34 -9.46
N HIS A 76 15.17 8.47 -10.13
CA HIS A 76 14.31 8.90 -11.22
C HIS A 76 14.47 8.03 -12.47
N THR A 77 15.71 7.76 -12.88
CA THR A 77 15.99 7.01 -14.12
C THR A 77 15.61 5.54 -14.03
N THR A 78 15.69 4.97 -12.82
CA THR A 78 15.33 3.56 -12.55
C THR A 78 13.85 3.38 -12.28
N GLY A 79 13.10 4.48 -12.11
CA GLY A 79 11.69 4.46 -11.72
C GLY A 79 11.47 4.07 -10.25
N LEU A 80 12.54 3.88 -9.47
CA LEU A 80 12.46 3.50 -8.05
C LEU A 80 12.10 4.66 -7.11
N ARG A 81 11.97 5.89 -7.60
CA ARG A 81 11.48 6.99 -6.76
C ARG A 81 10.07 6.70 -6.24
N PHE A 82 9.92 6.71 -4.92
CA PHE A 82 8.65 6.60 -4.22
C PHE A 82 8.18 7.97 -3.75
N ARG A 83 7.09 8.49 -4.31
CA ARG A 83 6.52 9.77 -3.86
C ARG A 83 5.52 9.52 -2.73
N LYS A 84 5.60 10.31 -1.66
CA LYS A 84 4.64 10.25 -0.55
C LYS A 84 4.33 11.63 -0.01
N ARG A 85 3.17 11.78 0.62
CA ARG A 85 2.77 12.95 1.42
C ARG A 85 3.35 12.85 2.82
N LYS A 86 3.39 13.98 3.53
CA LYS A 86 3.82 14.03 4.92
C LYS A 86 2.91 13.15 5.79
N GLY A 87 3.51 12.32 6.64
CA GLY A 87 2.79 11.39 7.53
C GLY A 87 2.43 10.04 6.91
N GLU A 88 2.68 9.84 5.62
CA GLU A 88 2.48 8.55 4.96
C GLU A 88 3.64 7.59 5.22
N ARG A 89 3.30 6.30 5.26
CA ARG A 89 4.24 5.19 5.41
C ARG A 89 4.17 4.29 4.18
N PRO A 90 5.22 4.26 3.35
CA PRO A 90 5.35 3.29 2.27
C PRO A 90 5.43 1.88 2.87
N MET A 91 4.54 0.99 2.45
CA MET A 91 4.51 -0.40 2.92
C MET A 91 5.13 -1.37 1.93
N GLY A 92 5.11 -1.04 0.64
CA GLY A 92 5.72 -1.87 -0.39
C GLY A 92 5.46 -1.36 -1.80
N ARG A 93 6.21 -1.92 -2.74
CA ARG A 93 6.01 -1.75 -4.17
C ARG A 93 6.05 -3.11 -4.86
N TYR A 94 5.11 -3.29 -5.78
CA TYR A 94 4.91 -4.52 -6.51
C TYR A 94 4.84 -4.22 -8.00
N VAL A 95 5.36 -5.13 -8.83
CA VAL A 95 5.42 -4.95 -10.29
C VAL A 95 4.43 -5.91 -10.93
N ASP A 96 3.59 -5.39 -11.82
CA ASP A 96 2.67 -6.17 -12.66
C ASP A 96 1.73 -7.13 -11.89
N VAL A 97 1.35 -6.76 -10.66
CA VAL A 97 0.52 -7.62 -9.77
C VAL A 97 -0.98 -7.35 -9.88
N VAL A 98 -1.42 -6.30 -10.59
CA VAL A 98 -2.84 -5.94 -10.69
C VAL A 98 -3.44 -6.56 -11.96
N PRO A 99 -4.28 -7.62 -11.86
CA PRO A 99 -4.70 -8.38 -13.04
C PRO A 99 -5.51 -7.56 -14.04
N THR A 100 -6.20 -6.52 -13.56
CA THR A 100 -7.08 -5.68 -14.40
C THR A 100 -6.35 -4.54 -15.12
N VAL A 101 -5.04 -4.38 -14.90
CA VAL A 101 -4.23 -3.34 -15.55
C VAL A 101 -3.45 -3.96 -16.70
N ALA A 102 -3.71 -3.50 -17.92
CA ALA A 102 -3.01 -3.97 -19.09
C ALA A 102 -1.62 -3.32 -19.22
N GLY A 103 -0.58 -4.15 -19.36
CA GLY A 103 0.79 -3.72 -19.60
C GLY A 103 1.60 -3.33 -18.35
N PRO A 104 2.85 -2.88 -18.53
CA PRO A 104 3.78 -2.65 -17.43
C PRO A 104 3.32 -1.57 -16.45
N HIS A 105 3.24 -1.92 -15.17
CA HIS A 105 2.84 -1.04 -14.09
C HIS A 105 3.55 -1.39 -12.78
N HIS A 106 3.56 -0.43 -11.85
CA HIS A 106 3.88 -0.71 -10.45
C HIS A 106 2.73 -0.28 -9.55
N LEU A 107 2.53 -1.04 -8.48
CA LEU A 107 1.58 -0.76 -7.42
C LEU A 107 2.38 -0.42 -6.16
N ASP A 108 2.14 0.77 -5.63
CA ASP A 108 2.64 1.22 -4.34
C ASP A 108 1.56 1.04 -3.28
N VAL A 109 1.89 0.42 -2.17
CA VAL A 109 1.00 0.30 -1.01
C VAL A 109 1.44 1.30 0.06
N VAL A 110 0.51 2.12 0.51
CA VAL A 110 0.78 3.22 1.45
C VAL A 110 -0.19 3.17 2.61
N VAL A 111 0.34 3.18 3.83
CA VAL A 111 -0.43 3.51 5.04
C VAL A 111 -0.57 5.02 5.13
N SER A 112 -1.80 5.48 5.33
CA SER A 112 -2.16 6.90 5.39
C SER A 112 -3.48 7.10 6.13
N HIS A 113 -3.53 8.08 7.04
CA HIS A 113 -4.78 8.56 7.65
C HIS A 113 -5.43 9.71 6.87
N GLN A 114 -4.89 10.02 5.68
CA GLN A 114 -5.40 11.04 4.78
C GLN A 114 -6.09 10.38 3.60
N GLU A 115 -7.20 10.97 3.14
CA GLU A 115 -7.83 10.61 1.88
C GLU A 115 -6.83 10.68 0.72
N PRO A 116 -6.84 9.71 -0.22
CA PRO A 116 -6.10 9.84 -1.46
C PRO A 116 -6.66 10.97 -2.33
N PRO A 117 -5.87 11.55 -3.26
CA PRO A 117 -6.33 12.64 -4.10
C PRO A 117 -7.55 12.23 -4.95
N GLU A 118 -8.71 12.78 -4.62
CA GLU A 118 -10.00 12.38 -5.19
C GLU A 118 -10.02 12.31 -6.73
N PRO A 119 -9.44 13.25 -7.50
CA PRO A 119 -9.47 13.19 -8.97
C PRO A 119 -8.79 11.96 -9.57
N THR A 120 -7.93 11.29 -8.79
CA THR A 120 -7.17 10.11 -9.21
C THR A 120 -7.60 8.85 -8.47
N THR A 121 -8.49 8.95 -7.48
CA THR A 121 -9.05 7.79 -6.78
C THR A 121 -10.12 7.18 -7.66
N THR A 122 -9.99 5.91 -8.02
CA THR A 122 -10.87 5.26 -9.01
C THR A 122 -11.60 4.06 -8.46
N ALA A 123 -11.22 3.60 -7.28
CA ALA A 123 -11.82 2.49 -6.57
C ALA A 123 -11.64 2.67 -5.06
N ALA A 124 -12.37 1.89 -4.29
CA ALA A 124 -12.20 1.79 -2.85
C ALA A 124 -12.33 0.33 -2.38
N ALA A 125 -11.66 -0.01 -1.30
CA ALA A 125 -11.76 -1.26 -0.57
C ALA A 125 -12.00 -0.98 0.92
N THR A 126 -12.80 -1.81 1.59
CA THR A 126 -13.18 -1.59 2.99
C THR A 126 -12.95 -2.84 3.84
N PHE A 127 -12.06 -2.74 4.83
CA PHE A 127 -11.95 -3.74 5.88
C PHE A 127 -13.00 -3.47 6.96
N VAL A 128 -14.01 -4.33 7.05
CA VAL A 128 -15.07 -4.21 8.06
C VAL A 128 -14.85 -5.26 9.13
N PHE A 129 -14.77 -4.83 10.39
CA PHE A 129 -14.63 -5.70 11.55
C PHE A 129 -15.93 -5.73 12.34
N ASP A 130 -16.34 -6.91 12.81
CA ASP A 130 -17.44 -7.02 13.76
C ASP A 130 -16.94 -6.93 15.22
N ARG A 131 -17.87 -6.97 16.18
CA ARG A 131 -17.56 -6.88 17.62
C ARG A 131 -16.74 -8.06 18.15
N ALA A 132 -16.67 -9.17 17.40
CA ALA A 132 -15.87 -10.35 17.71
C ALA A 132 -14.50 -10.33 17.01
N ASP A 133 -14.11 -9.17 16.46
CA ASP A 133 -12.88 -8.98 15.68
C ASP A 133 -12.76 -9.87 14.45
N ARG A 134 -13.87 -10.32 13.86
CA ARG A 134 -13.84 -11.01 12.57
C ARG A 134 -13.85 -10.00 11.43
N LEU A 135 -13.11 -10.29 10.37
CA LEU A 135 -13.09 -9.48 9.16
C LEU A 135 -14.14 -9.97 8.17
N LEU A 136 -14.91 -9.04 7.60
CA LEU A 136 -15.79 -9.30 6.46
C LEU A 136 -14.94 -9.56 5.21
N MET A 137 -15.09 -10.75 4.63
CA MET A 137 -14.45 -11.13 3.38
C MET A 137 -15.47 -11.53 2.33
N VAL A 138 -15.16 -11.25 1.07
CA VAL A 138 -15.94 -11.65 -0.11
C VAL A 138 -15.10 -12.54 -1.02
N HIS A 139 -15.74 -13.51 -1.66
CA HIS A 139 -15.06 -14.36 -2.64
C HIS A 139 -15.28 -13.83 -4.06
N SER A 140 -14.24 -13.23 -4.63
CA SER A 140 -14.27 -12.61 -5.96
C SER A 140 -14.10 -13.62 -7.08
N ARG A 141 -15.06 -13.66 -8.02
CA ARG A 141 -14.96 -14.48 -9.23
C ARG A 141 -13.83 -14.04 -10.15
N ALA A 142 -13.59 -12.74 -10.24
CA ALA A 142 -12.60 -12.17 -11.17
C ALA A 142 -11.15 -12.41 -10.71
N ARG A 143 -10.92 -12.43 -9.40
CA ARG A 143 -9.59 -12.60 -8.80
C ARG A 143 -9.34 -14.00 -8.22
N GLY A 144 -10.39 -14.83 -8.10
CA GLY A 144 -10.28 -16.23 -7.68
C GLY A 144 -9.84 -16.41 -6.23
N GLY A 145 -10.16 -15.46 -5.35
CA GLY A 145 -9.72 -15.45 -3.96
C GLY A 145 -10.58 -14.60 -3.04
N TRP A 146 -10.31 -14.74 -1.74
CA TRP A 146 -10.93 -13.96 -0.68
C TRP A 146 -10.27 -12.59 -0.55
N GLU A 147 -11.10 -11.54 -0.55
CA GLU A 147 -10.66 -10.16 -0.43
C GLU A 147 -11.65 -9.34 0.40
N ALA A 148 -11.25 -8.11 0.75
CA ALA A 148 -12.20 -7.14 1.32
C ALA A 148 -13.18 -6.68 0.25
N PRO A 149 -14.43 -6.30 0.61
CA PRO A 149 -15.35 -5.71 -0.34
C PRO A 149 -14.74 -4.49 -1.03
N ALA A 150 -14.78 -4.47 -2.36
CA ALA A 150 -14.04 -3.47 -3.13
C ALA A 150 -14.52 -3.33 -4.58
N GLY A 151 -14.54 -2.11 -5.09
CA GLY A 151 -14.91 -1.87 -6.47
C GLY A 151 -14.64 -0.47 -6.98
N ALA A 152 -14.94 -0.26 -8.25
CA ALA A 152 -14.69 1.01 -8.93
C ALA A 152 -15.72 2.06 -8.51
N ARG A 153 -15.29 3.31 -8.40
CA ARG A 153 -16.20 4.45 -8.22
C ARG A 153 -17.09 4.62 -9.44
N GLU A 154 -18.34 4.95 -9.21
CA GLU A 154 -19.26 5.40 -10.25
C GLU A 154 -19.04 6.88 -10.61
N PRO A 155 -19.45 7.34 -11.80
CA PRO A 155 -19.34 8.74 -12.18
C PRO A 155 -20.04 9.69 -11.19
N GLY A 156 -19.30 10.67 -10.67
CA GLY A 156 -19.81 11.65 -9.69
C GLY A 156 -19.84 11.17 -8.25
N GLU A 157 -19.47 9.91 -7.99
CA GLU A 157 -19.45 9.32 -6.65
C GLU A 157 -18.16 9.67 -5.89
N SER A 158 -18.23 9.98 -4.60
CA SER A 158 -17.04 10.14 -3.75
C SER A 158 -16.37 8.78 -3.48
N PRO A 159 -15.07 8.73 -3.15
CA PRO A 159 -14.42 7.47 -2.76
C PRO A 159 -15.10 6.73 -1.61
N ARG A 160 -15.65 7.48 -0.64
CA ARG A 160 -16.36 6.93 0.52
C ARG A 160 -17.74 6.39 0.16
N ALA A 161 -18.49 7.11 -0.67
CA ALA A 161 -19.79 6.64 -1.17
C ALA A 161 -19.61 5.33 -1.96
N GLY A 162 -18.59 5.24 -2.80
CA GLY A 162 -18.23 4.00 -3.51
C GLY A 162 -17.89 2.86 -2.57
N ALA A 163 -17.11 3.13 -1.51
CA ALA A 163 -16.79 2.13 -0.50
C ALA A 163 -18.03 1.56 0.20
N VAL A 164 -18.98 2.41 0.61
CA VAL A 164 -20.25 1.98 1.22
C VAL A 164 -21.13 1.22 0.23
N ARG A 165 -21.23 1.70 -1.02
CA ARG A 165 -22.01 1.04 -2.07
C ARG A 165 -21.47 -0.36 -2.37
N GLU A 166 -20.16 -0.51 -2.55
CA GLU A 166 -19.54 -1.82 -2.83
C GLU A 166 -19.72 -2.80 -1.67
N VAL A 167 -19.54 -2.36 -0.40
CA VAL A 167 -19.85 -3.20 0.77
C VAL A 167 -21.31 -3.67 0.73
N ARG A 168 -22.25 -2.77 0.45
CA ARG A 168 -23.67 -3.12 0.35
C ARG A 168 -23.94 -4.08 -0.81
N GLU A 169 -23.37 -3.83 -1.98
CA GLU A 169 -23.56 -4.63 -3.19
C GLU A 169 -23.05 -6.06 -3.05
N GLU A 170 -21.87 -6.21 -2.47
CA GLU A 170 -21.16 -7.47 -2.39
C GLU A 170 -21.60 -8.30 -1.18
N THR A 171 -22.19 -7.68 -0.15
CA THR A 171 -22.46 -8.37 1.12
C THR A 171 -23.86 -8.17 1.68
N GLY A 172 -24.62 -7.20 1.17
CA GLY A 172 -25.92 -6.79 1.74
C GLY A 172 -25.80 -5.90 2.99
N LEU A 173 -24.59 -5.72 3.55
CA LEU A 173 -24.36 -4.90 4.73
C LEU A 173 -24.47 -3.40 4.41
N VAL A 174 -25.24 -2.67 5.20
CA VAL A 174 -25.34 -1.21 5.10
C VAL A 174 -24.42 -0.57 6.13
N LEU A 175 -23.43 0.17 5.66
CA LEU A 175 -22.52 0.96 6.50
C LEU A 175 -22.92 2.43 6.51
N ASP A 176 -22.78 3.07 7.67
CA ASP A 176 -22.72 4.54 7.73
C ASP A 176 -21.34 5.00 7.23
N GLU A 177 -21.32 5.95 6.29
CA GLU A 177 -20.09 6.54 5.74
C GLU A 177 -19.19 7.14 6.83
N ALA A 178 -19.77 7.61 7.93
CA ALA A 178 -19.05 8.16 9.08
C ALA A 178 -18.17 7.13 9.81
N LEU A 179 -18.44 5.83 9.65
CA LEU A 179 -17.62 4.76 10.23
C LEU A 179 -16.31 4.54 9.45
N LEU A 180 -16.21 5.01 8.22
CA LEU A 180 -15.04 4.80 7.39
C LEU A 180 -13.85 5.63 7.87
N ARG A 181 -12.78 4.96 8.27
CA ARG A 181 -11.48 5.55 8.57
C ARG A 181 -10.50 5.26 7.44
N PRO A 182 -9.86 6.28 6.82
CA PRO A 182 -8.80 6.02 5.86
C PRO A 182 -7.62 5.39 6.61
N ILE A 183 -7.17 4.23 6.13
CA ILE A 183 -6.00 3.52 6.68
C ILE A 183 -4.86 3.43 5.67
N GLY A 184 -5.14 3.69 4.40
CA GLY A 184 -4.15 3.65 3.35
C GLY A 184 -4.74 3.82 1.97
N TYR A 185 -3.89 3.59 0.98
CA TYR A 185 -4.30 3.47 -0.40
C TYR A 185 -3.29 2.64 -1.19
N GLU A 186 -3.75 2.10 -2.31
CA GLU A 186 -2.87 1.62 -3.38
C GLU A 186 -2.71 2.74 -4.40
N ARG A 187 -1.49 2.96 -4.90
CA ARG A 187 -1.25 3.80 -6.07
C ARG A 187 -0.70 2.95 -7.19
N ILE A 188 -1.46 2.87 -8.28
CA ILE A 188 -1.08 2.13 -9.47
C ILE A 188 -0.55 3.12 -10.49
N THR A 189 0.72 3.03 -10.82
CA THR A 189 1.36 3.87 -11.85
C THR A 189 1.63 3.02 -13.09
N GLN A 190 1.13 3.47 -14.24
CA GLN A 190 1.26 2.75 -15.50
C GLN A 190 2.33 3.39 -16.37
N SER A 191 3.10 2.55 -17.09
CA SER A 191 4.10 3.05 -18.04
C SER A 191 3.46 3.58 -19.34
N ARG A 192 2.23 3.18 -19.63
CA ARG A 192 1.41 3.63 -20.76
C ARG A 192 -0.06 3.74 -20.33
N PRO A 193 -0.87 4.59 -20.97
CA PRO A 193 -2.31 4.62 -20.69
C PRO A 193 -2.96 3.25 -20.92
N SER A 194 -3.84 2.82 -20.02
CA SER A 194 -4.68 1.64 -20.21
C SER A 194 -6.09 2.02 -20.67
N PRO A 195 -6.85 1.09 -21.30
CA PRO A 195 -8.25 1.35 -21.66
C PRO A 195 -9.12 1.73 -20.46
N ARG A 196 -8.78 1.23 -19.27
CA ARG A 196 -9.51 1.50 -18.03
C ARG A 196 -9.25 2.91 -17.51
N TRP A 197 -8.05 3.45 -17.73
CA TRP A 197 -7.68 4.80 -17.32
C TRP A 197 -6.83 5.51 -18.40
N PRO A 198 -7.45 5.93 -19.52
CA PRO A 198 -6.72 6.41 -20.70
C PRO A 198 -6.01 7.76 -20.50
N HIS A 199 -6.31 8.47 -19.41
CA HIS A 199 -5.80 9.82 -19.13
C HIS A 199 -5.07 9.93 -17.79
N LEU A 200 -4.97 8.84 -17.02
CA LEU A 200 -4.33 8.87 -15.71
C LEU A 200 -2.99 8.12 -15.76
N PRO A 201 -1.84 8.82 -15.61
CA PRO A 201 -0.55 8.14 -15.49
C PRO A 201 -0.47 7.29 -14.20
N HIS A 202 -1.31 7.61 -13.22
CA HIS A 202 -1.53 6.81 -12.02
C HIS A 202 -2.96 6.97 -11.51
N CYS A 203 -3.47 5.92 -10.87
CA CYS A 203 -4.74 5.94 -10.14
C CYS A 203 -4.54 5.44 -8.71
N HIS A 204 -5.51 5.75 -7.84
CA HIS A 204 -5.54 5.31 -6.46
C HIS A 204 -6.73 4.37 -6.21
N VAL A 205 -6.52 3.41 -5.32
CA VAL A 205 -7.58 2.64 -4.63
C VAL A 205 -7.56 3.07 -3.17
N ALA A 206 -8.63 3.72 -2.70
CA ALA A 206 -8.72 4.10 -1.29
C ALA A 206 -8.93 2.85 -0.42
N ILE A 207 -8.27 2.78 0.73
CA ILE A 207 -8.44 1.69 1.69
C ILE A 207 -9.00 2.26 2.99
N TYR A 208 -10.17 1.77 3.37
CA TYR A 208 -10.84 2.13 4.61
C TYR A 208 -10.89 0.98 5.61
N ALA A 209 -11.05 1.33 6.89
CA ALA A 209 -11.46 0.41 7.94
C ALA A 209 -12.75 0.91 8.62
N ALA A 210 -13.62 0.00 9.01
CA ALA A 210 -14.83 0.27 9.80
C ALA A 210 -14.99 -0.79 10.89
N ASP A 211 -15.37 -0.36 12.09
CA ASP A 211 -15.71 -1.25 13.21
C ASP A 211 -17.23 -1.23 13.42
N LEU A 212 -17.83 -2.40 13.55
CA LEU A 212 -19.23 -2.57 13.89
C LEU A 212 -19.36 -2.93 15.37
N ASP A 213 -20.31 -2.29 16.05
CA ASP A 213 -20.71 -2.67 17.42
C ASP A 213 -21.79 -3.77 17.41
N VAL A 214 -21.69 -4.72 16.49
CA VAL A 214 -22.57 -5.89 16.37
C VAL A 214 -21.74 -7.11 16.06
N ASP A 215 -22.22 -8.28 16.49
CA ASP A 215 -21.56 -9.57 16.26
C ASP A 215 -22.17 -10.25 15.04
N GLY A 216 -21.38 -10.40 13.97
CA GLY A 216 -21.73 -11.17 12.78
C GLY A 216 -23.10 -10.88 12.17
N PRO A 217 -23.42 -9.64 11.77
CA PRO A 217 -24.69 -9.36 11.10
C PRO A 217 -24.85 -10.22 9.84
N SER A 218 -26.09 -10.56 9.52
CA SER A 218 -26.41 -11.39 8.35
C SER A 218 -25.92 -10.76 7.06
N LEU A 219 -25.33 -11.59 6.20
CA LEU A 219 -24.81 -11.20 4.90
C LEU A 219 -25.72 -11.79 3.81
N THR A 220 -26.10 -10.97 2.85
CA THR A 220 -26.90 -11.35 1.69
C THR A 220 -26.31 -10.72 0.43
N PRO A 221 -25.24 -11.31 -0.14
CA PRO A 221 -24.69 -10.87 -1.41
C PRO A 221 -25.77 -10.87 -2.49
N TYR A 222 -25.85 -9.81 -3.30
CA TYR A 222 -26.77 -9.78 -4.45
C TYR A 222 -26.08 -9.58 -5.79
N ARG A 223 -24.78 -9.28 -5.82
CA ARG A 223 -23.97 -9.28 -7.04
C ARG A 223 -23.69 -10.70 -7.52
N THR A 224 -23.85 -10.93 -8.81
CA THR A 224 -23.47 -12.21 -9.44
C THR A 224 -21.96 -12.41 -9.49
N GLU A 225 -21.16 -11.35 -9.34
CA GLU A 225 -19.69 -11.39 -9.34
C GLU A 225 -19.10 -11.88 -8.00
N VAL A 226 -19.91 -11.86 -6.94
CA VAL A 226 -19.54 -12.33 -5.60
C VAL A 226 -20.32 -13.59 -5.29
N HIS A 227 -19.62 -14.67 -4.98
CA HIS A 227 -20.25 -15.95 -4.68
C HIS A 227 -20.67 -16.09 -3.23
N ASP A 228 -19.94 -15.45 -2.33
CA ASP A 228 -20.07 -15.65 -0.90
C ASP A 228 -19.48 -14.45 -0.16
N ALA A 229 -20.04 -14.17 1.01
CA ALA A 229 -19.53 -13.18 1.95
C ALA A 229 -19.59 -13.79 3.36
N VAL A 230 -18.47 -13.73 4.09
CA VAL A 230 -18.31 -14.40 5.37
C VAL A 230 -17.53 -13.55 6.36
N TRP A 231 -17.79 -13.79 7.65
CA TRP A 231 -17.00 -13.23 8.75
C TRP A 231 -15.87 -14.21 9.10
N VAL A 232 -14.61 -13.78 8.95
CA VAL A 232 -13.42 -14.61 9.12
C VAL A 232 -12.60 -14.16 10.34
N PRO A 233 -12.23 -15.05 11.27
CA PRO A 233 -11.28 -14.75 12.34
C PRO A 233 -9.92 -14.23 11.82
N LEU A 234 -9.30 -13.26 12.49
CA LEU A 234 -8.09 -12.58 11.99
C LEU A 234 -6.87 -13.49 11.81
N ASP A 235 -6.75 -14.54 12.62
CA ASP A 235 -5.74 -15.57 12.51
C ASP A 235 -5.87 -16.34 11.19
N GLU A 236 -7.10 -16.69 10.81
CA GLU A 236 -7.39 -17.31 9.51
C GLU A 236 -7.20 -16.33 8.34
N VAL A 237 -7.56 -15.05 8.51
CA VAL A 237 -7.25 -14.01 7.51
C VAL A 237 -5.74 -13.91 7.30
N ARG A 238 -4.94 -13.89 8.38
CA ARG A 238 -3.48 -13.82 8.31
C ARG A 238 -2.88 -15.00 7.56
N GLU A 239 -3.35 -16.21 7.84
CA GLU A 239 -2.90 -17.42 7.15
C GLU A 239 -3.19 -17.35 5.65
N ARG A 240 -4.39 -16.90 5.27
CA ARG A 240 -4.85 -16.88 3.87
C ARG A 240 -4.29 -15.73 3.06
N CYS A 241 -4.12 -14.56 3.69
CA CYS A 241 -3.92 -13.30 2.97
C CYS A 241 -2.52 -12.71 3.16
N SER A 242 -1.67 -13.24 4.04
CA SER A 242 -0.31 -12.71 4.22
C SER A 242 0.55 -12.61 2.94
N PRO A 243 0.35 -13.42 1.88
CA PRO A 243 1.08 -13.23 0.62
C PRO A 243 0.53 -12.12 -0.28
N GLN A 244 -0.65 -11.57 0.01
CA GLN A 244 -1.31 -10.59 -0.86
C GLN A 244 -0.62 -9.22 -0.78
N PHE A 245 -0.54 -8.51 -1.90
CA PHE A 245 0.16 -7.22 -1.94
C PHE A 245 -0.47 -6.16 -1.02
N TRP A 246 -1.77 -6.23 -0.75
CA TRP A 246 -2.49 -5.30 0.12
C TRP A 246 -2.35 -5.62 1.62
N TRP A 247 -1.89 -6.83 1.97
CA TRP A 247 -1.77 -7.30 3.36
C TRP A 247 -0.97 -6.36 4.28
N PRO A 248 0.16 -5.76 3.85
CA PRO A 248 0.95 -4.90 4.72
C PRO A 248 0.17 -3.72 5.33
N VAL A 249 -0.81 -3.14 4.62
CA VAL A 249 -1.66 -2.07 5.19
C VAL A 249 -2.56 -2.61 6.28
N LEU A 250 -3.20 -3.76 6.05
CA LEU A 250 -4.05 -4.40 7.05
C LEU A 250 -3.24 -4.84 8.28
N ASP A 251 -2.09 -5.48 8.09
CA ASP A 251 -1.23 -5.93 9.18
C ASP A 251 -0.72 -4.75 10.02
N TRP A 252 -0.30 -3.66 9.37
CA TRP A 252 0.07 -2.44 10.08
C TRP A 252 -1.11 -1.88 10.87
N PHE A 253 -2.28 -1.78 10.25
CA PHE A 253 -3.49 -1.28 10.92
C PHE A 253 -3.85 -2.13 12.14
N LEU A 254 -3.84 -3.47 12.04
CA LEU A 254 -4.14 -4.37 13.14
C LEU A 254 -3.17 -4.25 14.33
N GLN A 255 -1.90 -3.91 14.09
CA GLN A 255 -0.91 -3.68 15.14
C GLN A 255 -1.07 -2.32 15.85
N HIS A 256 -1.88 -1.41 15.29
CA HIS A 256 -2.04 -0.02 15.75
C HIS A 256 -3.51 0.39 15.91
N ARG A 257 -4.45 -0.56 15.87
CA ARG A 257 -5.90 -0.35 15.97
C ARG A 257 -6.34 0.03 17.38
#